data_AF-A0A1H2D479-F1
#
_entry.id   AF-A0A1H2D479-F1
#
_cell.length_a   1.000
_cell.length_b   1.000
_cell.length_c   1.000
_cell.angle_alpha   90.00
_cell.angle_beta   90.00
_cell.angle_gamma   90.00
#
_symmetry.space_group_name_H-M   'P 1'
#
loop_
_entity.id
_entity.type
_entity.pdbx_description
1 polymer ?
#
loop_
_entity_poly.entity_id
_entity_poly.type
_entity_poly.pdbx_seq_one_letter_code
_entity_poly.pdbx_strand_id
1 'polypeptide(L)'
;MTGWSSFDGDQVAALTQGASFFADPGERDCPACGQRRLRAYFTAPENAKRPTLVSYVWCGGCDKFVGTRARHPEGLIFSDPLAVLDAAERRELERSLTGFLTHLDALWDSGALPQTFTAGR
;
A
#
# COMPACT_ATOMS: atom_id res chain seq x y z
N MET A 1 14.87 5.50 -14.47
CA MET A 1 14.16 6.53 -13.67
C MET A 1 12.72 6.09 -13.60
N THR A 2 12.29 5.52 -12.47
CA THR A 2 10.87 5.23 -12.23
C THR A 2 10.15 6.56 -12.02
N GLY A 3 9.19 6.84 -12.89
CA GLY A 3 8.49 8.12 -12.96
C GLY A 3 7.16 8.03 -12.23
N TRP A 4 7.22 7.79 -10.90
CA TRP A 4 6.00 7.60 -10.11
C TRP A 4 5.00 8.73 -10.36
N SER A 5 3.77 8.35 -10.71
CA SER A 5 2.70 9.30 -11.02
C SER A 5 1.38 8.85 -10.42
N SER A 6 0.46 9.79 -10.19
CA SER A 6 -0.85 9.44 -9.62
C SER A 6 -1.73 8.70 -10.64
N PHE A 7 -2.59 7.81 -10.14
CA PHE A 7 -3.78 7.42 -10.88
C PHE A 7 -4.70 8.63 -11.11
N ASP A 8 -5.36 8.68 -12.26
CA ASP A 8 -6.43 9.67 -12.51
C ASP A 8 -7.74 9.28 -11.80
N GLY A 9 -8.77 10.14 -11.89
CA GLY A 9 -10.03 9.95 -11.17
C GLY A 9 -10.76 8.66 -11.55
N ASP A 10 -10.81 8.32 -12.84
CA ASP A 10 -11.48 7.12 -13.33
C ASP A 10 -10.71 5.86 -12.95
N GLN A 11 -9.38 5.92 -13.01
CA GLN A 11 -8.51 4.86 -12.52
C GLN A 11 -8.71 4.65 -11.02
N VAL A 12 -8.75 5.70 -10.20
CA VAL A 12 -9.02 5.59 -8.75
C VAL A 12 -10.39 4.99 -8.49
N ALA A 13 -11.43 5.37 -9.24
CA ALA A 13 -12.75 4.78 -9.11
C ALA A 13 -12.73 3.27 -9.42
N ALA A 14 -12.00 2.85 -10.45
CA ALA A 14 -11.84 1.44 -10.80
C ALA A 14 -11.14 0.63 -9.69
N LEU A 15 -10.19 1.22 -8.95
CA LEU A 15 -9.51 0.54 -7.83
C LEU A 15 -10.44 0.16 -6.67
N THR A 16 -11.60 0.81 -6.56
CA THR A 16 -12.58 0.53 -5.49
C THR A 16 -13.54 -0.60 -5.85
N GLN A 17 -13.47 -1.11 -7.08
CA GLN A 17 -14.32 -2.20 -7.57
C GLN A 17 -13.70 -3.57 -7.24
N GLY A 18 -14.54 -4.56 -6.94
CA GLY A 18 -14.12 -5.92 -6.63
C GLY A 18 -13.88 -6.19 -5.15
N ALA A 19 -13.16 -7.29 -4.85
CA ALA A 19 -12.87 -7.69 -3.48
C ALA A 19 -11.96 -6.67 -2.77
N SER A 20 -12.12 -6.47 -1.46
CA SER A 20 -11.16 -5.68 -0.68
C SER A 20 -9.77 -6.34 -0.67
N PHE A 21 -8.70 -5.56 -0.63
CA PHE A 21 -7.34 -6.08 -0.42
C PHE A 21 -7.19 -6.79 0.94
N PHE A 22 -8.08 -6.56 1.89
CA PHE A 22 -8.10 -7.33 3.14
C PHE A 22 -8.57 -8.79 2.94
N ALA A 23 -9.39 -9.04 1.92
CA ALA A 23 -9.91 -10.36 1.60
C ALA A 23 -9.05 -11.09 0.56
N ASP A 24 -8.51 -10.35 -0.41
CA ASP A 24 -7.59 -10.85 -1.43
C ASP A 24 -6.43 -9.86 -1.60
N PRO A 25 -5.31 -10.05 -0.87
CA PRO A 25 -4.22 -9.09 -0.83
C PRO A 25 -3.22 -9.25 -2.00
N GLY A 26 -3.44 -10.20 -2.91
CA GLY A 26 -2.53 -10.49 -4.04
C GLY A 26 -2.54 -9.44 -5.16
N GLU A 27 -1.71 -9.67 -6.19
CA GLU A 27 -1.66 -8.79 -7.37
C GLU A 27 -2.97 -8.81 -8.15
N ARG A 28 -3.34 -7.64 -8.69
CA ARG A 28 -4.53 -7.42 -9.53
C ARG A 28 -4.20 -6.71 -10.82
N ASP A 29 -5.17 -6.68 -11.72
CA ASP A 29 -5.05 -5.96 -12.99
C ASP A 29 -5.06 -4.44 -12.76
N CYS A 30 -4.06 -3.75 -13.31
CA CYS A 30 -3.93 -2.31 -13.21
C CYS A 30 -4.89 -1.61 -14.18
N PRO A 31 -5.74 -0.67 -13.73
CA PRO A 31 -6.68 0.04 -14.61
C PRO A 31 -5.99 0.99 -15.60
N ALA A 32 -4.70 1.29 -15.42
CA ALA A 32 -3.96 2.19 -16.30
C ALA A 32 -3.17 1.47 -17.40
N CYS A 33 -2.57 0.32 -17.11
CA CYS A 33 -1.71 -0.40 -18.06
C CYS A 33 -2.18 -1.82 -18.38
N GLY A 34 -3.21 -2.32 -17.71
CA GLY A 34 -3.78 -3.66 -17.90
C GLY A 34 -2.92 -4.81 -17.36
N GLN A 35 -1.75 -4.54 -16.78
CA GLN A 35 -0.88 -5.58 -16.24
C GLN A 35 -1.35 -6.03 -14.84
N ARG A 36 -1.25 -7.33 -14.56
CA ARG A 36 -1.51 -7.91 -13.24
C ARG A 36 -0.37 -7.65 -12.25
N ARG A 37 -0.13 -6.38 -11.93
CA ARG A 37 0.95 -5.90 -11.03
C ARG A 37 0.47 -4.81 -10.08
N LEU A 38 -0.84 -4.71 -9.88
CA LEU A 38 -1.44 -3.79 -8.92
C LEU A 38 -1.32 -4.39 -7.51
N ARG A 39 -0.66 -3.68 -6.62
CA ARG A 39 -0.23 -4.11 -5.29
C ARG A 39 -0.77 -3.13 -4.23
N ALA A 40 -0.86 -3.56 -2.99
CA ALA A 40 -1.32 -2.71 -1.89
C ALA A 40 -0.52 -2.90 -0.61
N TYR A 41 -0.40 -1.83 0.16
CA TYR A 41 0.26 -1.76 1.46
C TYR A 41 -0.55 -0.86 2.39
N PHE A 42 -0.64 -1.26 3.65
CA PHE A 42 -1.44 -0.66 4.70
C PHE A 42 -0.58 -0.45 5.95
N THR A 43 -0.74 0.71 6.59
CA THR A 43 -0.03 1.01 7.83
C THR A 43 -0.91 1.85 8.76
N ALA A 44 -0.75 1.63 10.06
CA ALA A 44 -1.46 2.34 11.12
C ALA A 44 -0.44 3.14 11.95
N PRO A 45 -0.22 4.42 11.64
CA PRO A 45 0.78 5.21 12.35
C PRO A 45 0.39 5.39 13.82
N GLU A 46 1.27 4.95 14.73
CA GLU A 46 1.03 4.98 16.18
C GLU A 46 0.78 6.38 16.75
N ASN A 47 1.38 7.41 16.12
CA ASN A 47 1.30 8.80 16.57
C ASN A 47 0.05 9.55 16.10
N ALA A 48 -0.90 8.89 15.42
CA ALA A 48 -2.11 9.54 14.96
C ALA A 48 -3.04 9.86 16.14
N LYS A 49 -3.52 11.11 16.24
CA LYS A 49 -4.49 11.55 17.28
C LYS A 49 -5.79 10.71 17.31
N ARG A 50 -6.10 10.01 16.21
CA ARG A 50 -7.23 9.09 16.06
C ARG A 50 -6.77 7.85 15.30
N PRO A 51 -7.32 6.66 15.57
CA PRO A 51 -7.02 5.45 14.81
C PRO A 51 -7.21 5.67 13.31
N THR A 52 -6.11 5.73 12.58
CA THR A 52 -6.06 6.07 11.15
C THR A 52 -5.38 4.93 10.41
N LEU A 53 -5.99 4.49 9.32
CA LEU A 53 -5.39 3.57 8.38
C LEU A 53 -4.90 4.36 7.16
N VAL A 54 -3.63 4.23 6.84
CA VAL A 54 -3.04 4.75 5.61
C VAL A 54 -2.87 3.58 4.66
N SER A 55 -3.27 3.76 3.40
CA SER A 55 -3.04 2.77 2.36
C SER A 55 -2.35 3.37 1.16
N TYR A 56 -1.47 2.59 0.55
CA TYR A 56 -0.81 2.87 -0.70
C TYR A 56 -1.15 1.74 -1.68
N VAL A 57 -1.75 2.09 -2.80
CA VAL A 57 -2.01 1.16 -3.91
C VAL A 57 -1.15 1.62 -5.08
N TRP A 58 -0.36 0.72 -5.65
CA TRP A 58 0.56 1.05 -6.74
C TRP A 58 0.66 -0.07 -7.77
N CYS A 59 1.16 0.27 -8.95
CA CYS A 59 1.45 -0.71 -9.99
C CYS A 59 2.95 -0.76 -10.29
N GLY A 60 3.60 -1.91 -10.04
CA GLY A 60 5.01 -2.16 -10.39
C GLY A 60 5.26 -2.34 -11.90
N GLY A 61 4.27 -2.05 -12.75
CA GLY A 61 4.36 -2.11 -14.21
C GLY A 61 4.41 -0.74 -14.88
N CYS A 62 3.69 0.24 -14.34
CA CYS A 62 3.59 1.59 -14.93
C CYS A 62 3.86 2.72 -13.92
N ASP A 63 4.38 2.39 -12.75
CA ASP A 63 4.70 3.32 -11.66
C ASP A 63 3.55 4.26 -11.28
N LYS A 64 2.30 3.80 -11.43
CA LYS A 64 1.14 4.57 -10.98
C LYS A 64 0.80 4.22 -9.54
N PHE A 65 0.40 5.21 -8.76
CA PHE A 65 0.03 5.00 -7.38
C PHE A 65 -1.11 5.92 -6.91
N VAL A 66 -1.71 5.55 -5.78
CA VAL A 66 -2.59 6.40 -4.99
C VAL A 66 -2.36 6.11 -3.51
N GLY A 67 -2.29 7.17 -2.71
CA GLY A 67 -2.27 7.08 -1.25
C GLY A 67 -3.59 7.58 -0.67
N THR A 68 -4.20 6.83 0.25
CA THR A 68 -5.43 7.25 0.92
C THR A 68 -5.33 7.14 2.43
N ARG A 69 -6.21 7.86 3.13
CA ARG A 69 -6.36 7.79 4.58
C ARG A 69 -7.81 7.51 4.92
N ALA A 70 -8.05 6.56 5.80
CA ALA A 70 -9.37 6.19 6.28
C ALA A 70 -9.35 6.01 7.80
N ARG A 71 -10.54 5.88 8.40
CA ARG A 71 -10.66 5.43 9.79
C ARG A 71 -10.11 4.00 9.88
N HIS A 72 -9.27 3.74 10.87
CA HIS A 72 -8.82 2.38 11.13
C HIS A 72 -10.01 1.51 11.56
N PRO A 73 -10.33 0.40 10.85
CA PRO A 73 -11.38 -0.50 11.27
C PRO A 73 -11.05 -1.12 12.64
N GLU A 74 -12.03 -1.19 13.52
CA GLU A 74 -11.86 -1.85 14.82
C GLU A 74 -11.56 -3.34 14.62
N GLY A 75 -10.62 -3.89 15.38
CA GLY A 75 -10.22 -5.29 15.28
C GLY A 75 -9.40 -5.66 14.03
N LEU A 76 -9.10 -4.76 13.10
CA LEU A 76 -8.24 -5.10 11.96
C LEU A 76 -6.80 -5.32 12.43
N ILE A 77 -6.27 -6.53 12.21
CA ILE A 77 -4.87 -6.89 12.50
C ILE A 77 -4.20 -7.27 11.19
N PHE A 78 -3.02 -6.70 10.92
CA PHE A 78 -2.21 -7.00 9.74
C PHE A 78 -0.72 -7.04 10.07
N SER A 79 0.03 -7.82 9.30
CA SER A 79 1.50 -7.84 9.37
C SER A 79 2.07 -6.55 8.77
N ASP A 80 2.96 -5.84 9.46
CA ASP A 80 3.70 -4.71 8.88
C ASP A 80 5.18 -5.08 8.68
N PRO A 81 5.64 -5.36 7.44
CA PRO A 81 7.05 -5.68 7.18
C PRO A 81 7.99 -4.51 7.48
N LEU A 82 7.49 -3.28 7.60
CA LEU A 82 8.28 -2.12 8.00
C LEU A 82 8.33 -1.92 9.53
N ALA A 83 7.64 -2.76 10.32
CA ALA A 83 7.73 -2.71 11.78
C ALA A 83 9.09 -3.16 12.34
N VAL A 84 9.93 -3.79 11.50
CA VAL A 84 11.31 -4.16 11.85
C VAL A 84 12.27 -2.97 11.80
N LEU A 85 11.90 -1.89 11.10
CA LEU A 85 12.71 -0.70 10.97
C LEU A 85 12.64 0.13 12.25
N ASP A 86 13.77 0.72 12.63
CA ASP A 86 13.74 1.72 13.69
C ASP A 86 13.08 3.03 13.23
N ALA A 87 12.82 3.92 14.18
CA ALA A 87 12.13 5.18 13.89
C ALA A 87 12.93 6.12 12.96
N ALA A 88 14.27 6.05 12.96
CA ALA A 88 15.11 6.89 12.10
C ALA A 88 15.12 6.35 10.66
N GLU A 89 15.27 5.04 10.48
CA GLU A 89 15.18 4.34 9.20
C GLU A 89 13.81 4.55 8.56
N ARG A 90 12.74 4.42 9.35
CA ARG A 90 11.37 4.67 8.89
C ARG A 90 11.18 6.11 8.41
N ARG A 91 11.71 7.09 9.16
CA ARG A 91 11.63 8.51 8.77
C ARG A 91 12.46 8.84 7.54
N GLU A 92 13.63 8.23 7.39
CA GLU A 92 14.44 8.37 6.18
C GLU A 92 13.68 7.86 4.96
N LEU A 93 13.11 6.66 5.07
CA LEU A 93 12.34 6.03 4.01
C LEU A 93 11.12 6.87 3.61
N GLU A 94 10.37 7.38 4.59
CA GLU A 94 9.18 8.20 4.37
C GLU A 94 9.47 9.63 3.91
N ARG A 95 10.74 10.07 3.92
CA ARG A 95 11.13 11.43 3.48
C ARG A 95 10.87 11.66 1.99
N SER A 96 10.91 10.59 1.19
CA SER A 96 10.64 10.64 -0.23
C SER A 96 9.54 9.64 -0.58
N LEU A 97 8.42 10.14 -1.12
CA LEU A 97 7.33 9.28 -1.57
C LEU A 97 7.77 8.29 -2.66
N THR A 98 8.63 8.74 -3.58
CA THR A 98 9.16 7.86 -4.65
C THR A 98 10.13 6.82 -4.09
N GLY A 99 10.95 7.18 -3.10
CA GLY A 99 11.83 6.25 -2.39
C GLY A 99 11.02 5.20 -1.62
N PHE A 100 9.99 5.65 -0.91
CA PHE A 100 9.05 4.79 -0.19
C PHE A 100 8.34 3.79 -1.12
N LEU A 101 7.76 4.25 -2.23
CA LEU A 101 7.10 3.38 -3.21
C LEU A 101 8.05 2.37 -3.85
N THR A 102 9.27 2.81 -4.20
CA THR A 102 10.31 1.92 -4.74
C THR A 102 10.69 0.82 -3.73
N HIS A 103 10.77 1.18 -2.45
CA HIS A 103 11.05 0.21 -1.40
C HIS A 103 9.91 -0.79 -1.20
N LEU A 104 8.64 -0.33 -1.20
CA LEU A 104 7.49 -1.23 -1.15
C LEU A 104 7.47 -2.20 -2.33
N ASP A 105 7.83 -1.72 -3.52
CA ASP A 105 7.90 -2.56 -4.71
C ASP A 105 8.97 -3.65 -4.57
N ALA A 106 10.14 -3.31 -4.02
CA ALA A 106 11.19 -4.28 -3.72
C ALA A 106 10.79 -5.29 -2.63
N LEU A 107 10.01 -4.88 -1.62
CA LEU A 107 9.47 -5.79 -0.61
C LEU A 107 8.49 -6.79 -1.22
N TRP A 108 7.73 -6.39 -2.23
CA TRP A 108 6.89 -7.32 -2.99
C TRP A 108 7.72 -8.33 -3.76
N ASP A 109 8.71 -7.87 -4.53
CA ASP A 109 9.53 -8.74 -5.36
C ASP A 109 10.39 -9.72 -4.53
N SER A 110 10.72 -9.36 -3.29
CA SER A 110 11.41 -10.24 -2.33
C SER A 110 10.49 -11.18 -1.53
N GLY A 111 9.16 -11.06 -1.69
CA GLY A 111 8.17 -11.91 -1.02
C GLY A 111 7.83 -11.50 0.42
N ALA A 112 8.26 -10.32 0.88
CA ALA A 112 7.87 -9.75 2.17
C ALA A 112 6.47 -9.11 2.13
N LEU A 113 5.96 -8.82 0.93
CA LEU A 113 4.58 -8.46 0.65
C LEU A 113 3.95 -9.52 -0.28
N PRO A 114 2.61 -9.68 -0.29
CA PRO A 114 1.60 -8.89 0.40
C PRO A 114 1.55 -9.08 1.92
N GLN A 115 0.92 -8.13 2.62
CA GLN A 115 0.60 -8.28 4.05
C GLN A 115 -0.46 -9.37 4.26
N THR A 116 -0.38 -10.05 5.39
CA THR A 116 -1.45 -10.94 5.86
C THR A 116 -2.43 -10.15 6.71
N PHE A 117 -3.72 -10.43 6.55
CA PHE A 117 -4.81 -9.80 7.30
C PHE A 117 -5.57 -10.85 8.12
N THR A 118 -5.92 -10.48 9.35
CA THR A 118 -6.77 -11.27 10.22
C THR A 118 -7.86 -10.39 10.81
N ALA A 119 -9.10 -10.89 10.81
CA ALA A 119 -10.17 -10.28 11.58
C ALA A 119 -9.89 -10.53 13.07
N GLY A 120 -9.68 -9.47 13.83
CA GLY A 120 -9.70 -9.51 15.29
C GLY A 120 -11.06 -10.03 15.74
N ARG A 121 -11.02 -11.08 16.57
CA ARG A 121 -12.19 -11.78 17.07
C ARG A 121 -12.92 -10.98 18.13
#